data_AF-A0A920K962-F1
#
_entry.id   AF-A0A920K962-F1
#
_cell.length_a   1.000
_cell.length_b   1.000
_cell.length_c   1.000
_cell.angle_alpha   90.00
_cell.angle_beta   90.00
_cell.angle_gamma   90.00
#
_symmetry.space_group_name_H-M   'P 1'
#
loop_
_entity.id
_entity.type
_entity.pdbx_description
1 polymer ?
#
loop_
_entity_poly.entity_id
_entity_poly.type
_entity_poly.pdbx_seq_one_letter_code
_entity_poly.pdbx_strand_id
1 'polypeptide(L)'
;MSARSLMFQGTGSDVGKSLLVAGLCRWAKNRGIKVQPFKPQNMSNNAAVAAGNGEVGRAQALQAKACRIQPTVDMNPILLKPETDSGARSLFKEKCLTELRQENIKN
;
A
#
# COMPACT_ATOMS: atom_id res chain seq x y z
N MET A 1 11.73 12.20 -16.35
CA MET A 1 11.47 13.27 -15.36
C MET A 1 11.08 12.62 -14.04
N SER A 2 11.71 12.99 -12.93
CA SER A 2 11.34 12.47 -11.59
C SER A 2 10.03 13.11 -11.12
N ALA A 3 9.13 12.33 -10.52
CA ALA A 3 7.91 12.86 -9.93
C ALA A 3 8.23 13.60 -8.62
N ARG A 4 7.48 14.67 -8.31
CA ARG A 4 7.54 15.28 -6.97
C ARG A 4 6.86 14.35 -5.98
N SER A 5 7.50 14.10 -4.84
CA SER A 5 6.99 13.22 -3.79
C SER A 5 6.66 14.00 -2.52
N LEU A 6 5.54 13.66 -1.89
CA LEU A 6 5.11 14.21 -0.60
C LEU A 6 4.77 13.06 0.34
N MET A 7 5.47 12.99 1.48
CA MET A 7 5.24 11.98 2.49
C MET A 7 4.25 12.49 3.55
N PHE A 8 3.21 11.69 3.82
CA PHE A 8 2.26 11.95 4.90
C PHE A 8 2.59 11.08 6.10
N GLN A 9 2.92 11.72 7.22
CA GLN A 9 3.29 11.07 8.46
C GLN A 9 2.24 11.33 9.55
N GLY A 10 2.19 10.46 10.56
CA GLY A 10 1.33 10.64 11.73
C GLY A 10 1.90 9.88 12.92
N THR A 11 1.46 10.26 14.12
CA THR A 11 2.06 9.83 15.39
C THR A 11 1.60 8.45 15.88
N GLY A 12 0.67 7.81 15.17
CA GLY A 12 0.19 6.48 15.50
C GLY A 12 -0.50 5.80 14.33
N SER A 13 -0.90 4.55 14.52
CA SER A 13 -1.83 3.84 13.63
C SER A 13 -3.23 4.46 13.73
N ASP A 14 -4.02 4.32 12.66
CA ASP A 14 -5.44 4.74 12.62
C ASP A 14 -5.78 6.21 12.88
N VAL A 15 -4.79 7.10 12.96
CA VAL A 15 -4.98 8.57 13.03
C VAL A 15 -5.51 9.21 11.73
N GLY A 16 -6.10 8.43 10.81
CA GLY A 16 -6.74 8.95 9.60
C GLY A 16 -5.82 9.21 8.39
N LYS A 17 -4.52 8.85 8.45
CA LYS A 17 -3.54 9.07 7.36
C LYS A 17 -4.05 8.59 5.99
N SER A 18 -4.58 7.37 5.94
CA SER A 18 -5.03 6.76 4.68
C SER A 18 -6.17 7.53 4.03
N LEU A 19 -7.12 8.00 4.86
CA LEU A 19 -8.28 8.77 4.42
C LEU A 19 -7.87 10.18 3.97
N LEU A 20 -6.98 10.84 4.72
CA LEU A 20 -6.43 12.14 4.34
C LEU A 20 -5.72 12.08 2.99
N VAL A 21 -4.86 11.08 2.79
CA VAL A 21 -4.17 10.86 1.51
C VAL A 21 -5.16 10.62 0.37
N ALA A 22 -6.22 9.83 0.59
CA ALA A 22 -7.27 9.62 -0.42
C ALA A 22 -7.99 10.95 -0.76
N GLY A 23 -8.32 11.77 0.23
CA GLY A 23 -8.91 13.09 0.03
C GLY A 23 -8.01 14.01 -0.82
N LEU A 24 -6.72 14.07 -0.50
CA LEU A 24 -5.74 14.88 -1.23
C LEU A 24 -5.51 14.36 -2.65
N CYS A 25 -5.47 13.05 -2.85
CA CYS A 25 -5.43 12.43 -4.17
C CYS A 25 -6.65 12.85 -5.02
N ARG A 26 -7.85 12.79 -4.45
CA ARG A 26 -9.08 13.24 -5.14
C ARG A 26 -9.02 14.72 -5.47
N TRP A 27 -8.62 15.55 -4.51
CA TRP A 27 -8.52 17.01 -4.68
C TRP A 27 -7.53 17.39 -5.79
N ALA A 28 -6.35 16.78 -5.82
CA ALA A 28 -5.32 17.01 -6.84
C ALA A 28 -5.79 16.53 -8.21
N LYS A 29 -6.38 15.32 -8.30
CA LYS A 29 -6.93 14.79 -9.55
C LYS A 29 -8.04 15.68 -10.13
N ASN A 30 -8.92 16.22 -9.28
CA ASN A 30 -9.98 17.14 -9.70
C ASN A 30 -9.44 18.47 -10.26
N ARG A 31 -8.19 18.83 -9.95
CA ARG A 31 -7.49 20.01 -10.48
C ARG A 31 -6.63 19.70 -11.71
N GLY A 32 -6.74 18.50 -12.27
CA GLY A 32 -5.93 18.08 -13.41
C GLY A 32 -4.48 17.69 -13.07
N ILE A 33 -4.12 17.66 -11.78
CA ILE A 33 -2.77 17.26 -11.36
C ILE A 33 -2.65 15.74 -11.46
N LYS A 34 -1.59 15.26 -12.11
CA LYS A 34 -1.23 13.83 -12.13
C LYS A 34 -0.68 13.45 -10.75
N VAL A 35 -1.43 12.62 -10.03
CA VAL A 35 -1.11 12.15 -8.67
C VAL A 35 -1.32 10.65 -8.59
N GLN A 36 -0.46 9.95 -7.85
CA GLN A 36 -0.57 8.52 -7.58
C GLN A 36 -0.19 8.25 -6.12
N PRO A 37 -0.83 7.27 -5.46
CA PRO A 37 -0.46 6.89 -4.11
C PRO A 37 0.74 5.95 -4.12
N PHE A 38 1.49 5.98 -3.03
CA PHE A 38 2.56 5.03 -2.77
C PHE A 38 2.66 4.77 -1.28
N LYS A 39 2.71 3.50 -0.89
CA LYS A 39 3.04 3.04 0.45
C LYS A 39 3.97 1.84 0.34
N PRO A 40 5.27 1.98 0.66
CA PRO A 40 6.26 0.97 0.33
C PRO A 40 5.93 -0.40 0.93
N GLN A 41 5.39 -0.42 2.15
CA GLN A 41 4.99 -1.63 2.84
C GLN A 41 3.59 -1.49 3.46
N ASN A 42 2.81 -2.56 3.37
CA ASN A 42 1.54 -2.73 4.07
C ASN A 42 1.50 -4.12 4.72
N MET A 43 0.76 -4.23 5.82
CA MET A 43 0.45 -5.49 6.47
C MET A 43 -1.07 -5.66 6.50
N SER A 44 -1.61 -6.66 5.80
CA SER A 44 -3.05 -6.91 5.76
C SER A 44 -3.36 -8.31 5.22
N ASN A 45 -4.27 -9.01 5.88
CA ASN A 45 -4.93 -10.21 5.34
C ASN A 45 -6.16 -9.89 4.49
N ASN A 46 -6.63 -8.64 4.53
CA ASN A 46 -7.77 -8.16 3.77
C ASN A 46 -7.27 -7.23 2.67
N ALA A 47 -6.76 -7.82 1.58
CA ALA A 47 -6.29 -7.10 0.41
C ALA A 47 -7.41 -6.95 -0.64
N ALA A 48 -7.22 -6.02 -1.57
CA ALA A 48 -8.09 -5.79 -2.71
C ALA A 48 -7.38 -6.18 -4.01
N VAL A 49 -8.14 -6.63 -5.00
CA VAL A 49 -7.61 -7.00 -6.31
C VAL A 49 -7.00 -5.78 -7.01
N ALA A 50 -5.79 -5.96 -7.51
CA ALA A 50 -5.04 -5.06 -8.36
C ALA A 50 -4.99 -5.59 -9.80
N ALA A 51 -4.53 -4.75 -10.73
CA ALA A 51 -4.33 -5.17 -12.11
C ALA A 51 -3.44 -6.42 -12.21
N GLY A 52 -3.74 -7.33 -13.14
CA GLY A 52 -2.94 -8.53 -13.40
C GLY A 52 -3.02 -9.61 -12.32
N ASN A 53 -4.19 -9.78 -11.68
CA ASN A 53 -4.42 -10.70 -10.56
C ASN A 53 -3.60 -10.42 -9.29
N GLY A 54 -3.07 -9.19 -9.18
CA GLY A 54 -2.37 -8.80 -7.97
C GLY A 54 -3.30 -8.38 -6.83
N GLU A 55 -2.69 -7.99 -5.73
CA GLU A 55 -3.30 -7.61 -4.49
C GLU A 55 -2.61 -6.36 -3.93
N VAL A 56 -3.42 -5.44 -3.42
CA VAL A 56 -2.93 -4.27 -2.68
C VAL A 56 -3.71 -4.12 -1.40
N GLY A 57 -3.12 -3.49 -0.39
CA GLY A 57 -3.88 -3.10 0.80
C GLY A 57 -5.12 -2.27 0.43
N ARG A 58 -6.25 -2.47 1.12
CA ARG A 58 -7.50 -1.72 0.84
C ARG A 58 -7.34 -0.20 0.89
N ALA A 59 -6.46 0.30 1.76
CA ALA A 59 -6.13 1.71 1.80
C ALA A 59 -5.55 2.22 0.47
N GLN A 60 -4.67 1.44 -0.17
CA GLN A 60 -4.11 1.79 -1.48
C GLN A 60 -5.13 1.65 -2.59
N ALA A 61 -6.01 0.64 -2.55
CA ALA A 61 -7.12 0.55 -3.49
C ALA A 61 -8.06 1.76 -3.41
N LEU A 62 -8.38 2.23 -2.20
CA LEU A 62 -9.16 3.46 -1.99
C LEU A 62 -8.44 4.69 -2.55
N GLN A 63 -7.13 4.81 -2.33
CA GLN A 63 -6.33 5.93 -2.84
C GLN A 63 -6.20 5.89 -4.37
N ALA A 64 -6.04 4.71 -4.97
CA ALA A 64 -6.06 4.54 -6.44
C ALA A 64 -7.41 4.98 -7.03
N LYS A 65 -8.52 4.59 -6.39
CA LYS A 65 -9.87 5.06 -6.73
C LYS A 65 -9.98 6.58 -6.62
N ALA A 66 -9.37 7.20 -5.60
CA ALA A 66 -9.31 8.65 -5.46
C ALA A 66 -8.54 9.32 -6.61
N CYS A 67 -7.47 8.70 -7.11
CA CYS A 67 -6.72 9.13 -8.29
C CYS A 67 -7.44 8.87 -9.64
N ARG A 68 -8.57 8.14 -9.65
CA ARG A 68 -9.25 7.64 -10.86
C ARG A 68 -8.36 6.74 -11.72
N ILE A 69 -7.62 5.84 -11.10
CA ILE A 69 -6.77 4.85 -11.77
C ILE A 69 -7.02 3.46 -11.21
N GLN A 70 -6.67 2.42 -11.97
CA GLN A 70 -6.70 1.06 -11.46
C GLN A 70 -5.59 0.89 -10.40
N PRO A 71 -5.86 0.17 -9.30
CA PRO A 71 -4.81 -0.21 -8.34
C PRO A 71 -3.76 -1.09 -9.02
N THR A 72 -2.50 -0.81 -8.73
CA THR A 72 -1.36 -1.63 -9.19
C THR A 72 -0.47 -1.98 -8.01
N VAL A 73 0.21 -3.11 -8.12
CA VAL A 73 1.11 -3.64 -7.08
C VAL A 73 2.30 -2.72 -6.81
N ASP A 74 2.66 -1.85 -7.76
CA ASP A 74 3.70 -0.83 -7.58
C ASP A 74 3.32 0.23 -6.54
N MET A 75 2.03 0.43 -6.27
CA MET A 75 1.57 1.37 -5.23
C MET A 75 1.85 0.85 -3.82
N ASN A 76 2.01 -0.47 -3.68
CA ASN A 76 2.35 -1.13 -2.43
C ASN A 76 3.18 -2.39 -2.72
N PRO A 77 4.47 -2.22 -3.06
CA PRO A 77 5.28 -3.30 -3.60
C PRO A 77 5.59 -4.38 -2.56
N ILE A 78 5.57 -4.06 -1.26
CA ILE A 78 5.72 -5.05 -0.18
C ILE A 78 4.39 -5.22 0.55
N LEU A 79 3.83 -6.42 0.49
CA LEU A 79 2.65 -6.81 1.25
C LEU A 79 3.03 -7.92 2.24
N LEU A 80 2.83 -7.66 3.53
CA LEU A 80 2.94 -8.67 4.57
C LEU A 80 1.54 -9.24 4.86
N LYS A 81 1.39 -10.55 4.74
CA LYS A 81 0.17 -11.28 5.12
C LYS A 81 0.44 -12.05 6.41
N PRO A 82 -0.06 -11.58 7.58
CA PRO A 82 0.07 -12.33 8.83
C PRO A 82 -0.53 -13.73 8.70
N GLU A 83 0.23 -14.75 9.08
CA GLU A 83 -0.22 -16.15 9.06
C GLU A 83 -0.38 -16.72 10.48
N THR A 84 0.46 -16.26 11.41
CA THR A 84 0.43 -16.61 12.83
C THR A 84 0.73 -15.38 13.67
N ASP A 85 0.60 -15.48 15.00
CA ASP A 85 0.90 -14.37 15.93
C ASP A 85 2.35 -13.89 15.84
N SER A 86 3.26 -14.75 15.37
CA SER A 86 4.70 -14.48 15.26
C SER A 86 5.25 -14.62 13.84
N GLY A 87 4.39 -14.75 12.83
CA GLY A 87 4.78 -15.04 11.46
C GLY A 87 3.91 -14.36 10.40
N ALA A 88 4.54 -14.04 9.27
CA ALA A 88 3.88 -13.44 8.12
C ALA A 88 4.55 -13.86 6.82
N ARG A 89 3.76 -13.99 5.75
CA ARG A 89 4.29 -14.12 4.40
C ARG A 89 4.68 -12.75 3.86
N SER A 90 5.89 -12.62 3.33
CA SER A 90 6.33 -11.41 2.63
C SER A 90 6.15 -11.58 1.14
N LEU A 91 5.40 -10.68 0.51
CA LEU A 91 5.17 -10.66 -0.93
C LEU A 91 5.80 -9.41 -1.53
N PHE A 92 6.55 -9.57 -2.62
CA PHE A 92 7.00 -8.48 -3.49
C PHE A 92 6.27 -8.52 -4.82
N LYS A 93 5.45 -7.52 -5.10
CA LYS A 93 4.61 -7.45 -6.30
C LYS A 93 3.91 -8.81 -6.57
N GLU A 94 3.16 -9.30 -5.58
CA GLU A 94 2.48 -10.62 -5.56
C GLU A 94 3.35 -11.85 -5.39
N LYS A 95 4.65 -11.76 -5.67
CA LYS A 95 5.50 -12.92 -5.56
C LYS A 95 5.86 -13.13 -4.09
N CYS A 96 5.48 -14.29 -3.53
CA CYS A 96 5.98 -14.71 -2.23
C CYS A 96 7.52 -14.71 -2.27
N LEU A 97 8.13 -13.87 -1.44
CA LEU A 97 9.58 -13.82 -1.28
C LEU A 97 10.04 -14.79 -0.20
N THR A 98 9.40 -14.76 0.96
CA THR A 98 9.78 -15.56 2.12
C THR A 98 8.67 -15.63 3.16
N GLU A 99 8.74 -16.64 4.02
CA GLU A 99 8.02 -16.70 5.29
C GLU A 99 8.87 -16.03 6.37
N LEU A 100 8.34 -14.95 6.94
CA LEU A 100 8.91 -14.29 8.09
C LEU A 100 8.41 -15.01 9.34
N ARG A 101 9.33 -15.41 10.20
CA ARG A 101 9.07 -15.90 11.56
C ARG A 101 9.96 -15.13 12.51
N GLN A 102 9.52 -14.89 13.75
CA GLN A 102 10.37 -14.23 14.76
C GLN A 102 11.75 -14.88 14.92
N GLU A 103 11.84 -16.21 14.79
CA GLU A 103 13.08 -16.99 14.84
C GLU A 103 14.05 -16.64 13.69
N ASN A 104 13.51 -16.26 12.52
CA ASN A 104 14.28 -15.96 11.30
C ASN A 104 14.84 -14.53 11.28
N ILE A 105 14.46 -13.66 12.23
CA ILE A 105 14.86 -12.24 12.26
C ILE A 105 16.17 -12.03 13.05
N LYS A 106 16.68 -13.07 13.74
CA LYS A 106 17.84 -12.98 14.65
C LYS A 106 19.21 -13.28 14.02
N ASN A 107 19.29 -13.48 12.71
CA ASN A 107 20.54 -13.70 11.97
C ASN A 107 20.80 -12.57 10.98
#